data_AF-A0A7V2CYD2-F1
#
_entry.id   AF-A0A7V2CYD2-F1
#
_cell.length_a   1.000
_cell.length_b   1.000
_cell.length_c   1.000
_cell.angle_alpha   90.00
_cell.angle_beta   90.00
_cell.angle_gamma   90.00
#
_symmetry.space_group_name_H-M   'P 1'
#
loop_
_entity.id
_entity.type
_entity.pdbx_description
1 polymer ?
#
loop_
_entity_poly.entity_id
_entity_poly.type
_entity_poly.pdbx_seq_one_letter_code
_entity_poly.pdbx_strand_id
1 'polypeptide(L)' 'MFDPRGPFDPRNPARYMYALPATYTMRAFGGINYYYCSGTYYYVYYINGQPVYTRATIVNGVPTVPPRPM' A
#
# COMPACT_ATOMS: atom_id res chain seq x y z
N MET A 1 8.23 -16.31 13.67
CA MET A 1 7.58 -17.13 12.63
C MET A 1 7.09 -16.15 11.57
N PHE A 2 7.73 -16.12 10.40
CA PHE A 2 7.38 -15.25 9.27
C PHE A 2 6.33 -16.00 8.43
N ASP A 3 5.11 -15.48 8.33
CA ASP A 3 4.06 -16.09 7.50
C ASP A 3 4.40 -15.90 6.01
N PRO A 4 4.62 -16.97 5.23
CA PRO A 4 5.02 -16.88 3.82
C PRO A 4 3.92 -16.34 2.88
N ARG A 5 2.74 -16.01 3.43
CA ARG A 5 1.62 -15.39 2.71
C ARG A 5 1.66 -13.86 2.78
N GLY A 6 2.60 -13.29 3.52
CA GLY A 6 2.63 -11.85 3.82
C GLY A 6 1.40 -11.40 4.63
N PRO A 7 1.33 -10.14 5.05
CA PRO A 7 0.16 -9.53 5.71
C PRO A 7 -1.06 -9.35 4.77
N PHE A 8 -1.05 -10.07 3.65
CA PHE A 8 -2.05 -10.05 2.62
C PHE A 8 -3.14 -11.04 3.00
N ASP A 9 -4.35 -10.52 3.25
CA ASP A 9 -5.51 -11.39 3.35
C ASP A 9 -5.80 -12.01 1.96
N PRO A 10 -5.71 -13.34 1.81
CA PRO A 10 -5.88 -14.01 0.52
C PRO A 10 -7.32 -13.99 0.00
N ARG A 11 -8.30 -13.51 0.79
CA ARG A 11 -9.71 -13.38 0.41
C ARG A 11 -10.03 -11.97 -0.08
N ASN A 12 -9.09 -11.03 0.01
CA ASN A 12 -9.28 -9.70 -0.51
C ASN A 12 -8.75 -9.58 -1.95
N PRO A 13 -9.63 -9.62 -2.98
CA PRO A 13 -9.20 -9.50 -4.37
C PRO A 13 -8.47 -8.17 -4.67
N ALA A 14 -8.63 -7.19 -3.79
CA ALA A 14 -8.11 -5.85 -3.99
C ALA A 14 -6.81 -5.53 -3.23
N ARG A 15 -6.19 -6.54 -2.59
CA ARG A 15 -4.78 -6.47 -2.16
C ARG A 15 -4.49 -5.35 -1.11
N TYR A 16 -5.40 -5.13 -0.17
CA TYR A 16 -5.25 -4.13 0.89
C TYR A 16 -4.49 -4.68 2.11
N MET A 17 -3.62 -3.86 2.71
CA MET A 17 -2.98 -4.11 4.01
C MET A 17 -3.56 -3.18 5.06
N TYR A 18 -3.82 -3.68 6.27
CA TYR A 18 -4.33 -2.88 7.41
C TYR A 18 -3.23 -2.38 8.35
N ALA A 19 -2.01 -2.88 8.18
CA ALA A 19 -0.83 -2.42 8.91
C ALA A 19 0.40 -2.52 8.02
N LEU A 20 1.20 -1.47 7.95
CA LEU A 20 2.54 -1.54 7.36
C LEU A 20 3.53 -1.92 8.47
N PRO A 21 4.39 -2.94 8.25
CA PRO A 21 5.60 -3.12 9.04
C PRO A 21 6.42 -1.82 9.13
N ALA A 22 7.08 -1.57 10.27
CA ALA A 22 7.86 -0.36 10.52
C ALA A 22 9.01 -0.11 9.52
N THR A 23 9.33 -1.09 8.67
CA THR A 23 10.39 -1.04 7.65
C THR A 23 9.99 -0.33 6.35
N TYR A 24 8.74 0.15 6.22
CA TYR A 24 8.29 0.82 5.00
C TYR A 24 8.79 2.27 4.98
N THR A 25 9.44 2.65 3.88
CA THR A 25 9.95 4.02 3.72
C THR A 25 8.94 4.88 2.98
N MET A 26 8.63 6.06 3.51
CA MET A 26 7.77 7.04 2.83
C MET A 26 8.54 7.74 1.70
N ARG A 27 7.95 7.81 0.52
CA ARG A 27 8.48 8.49 -0.67
C ARG A 27 7.42 9.40 -1.27
N ALA A 28 7.78 10.65 -1.52
CA ALA A 28 6.90 11.63 -2.13
C ALA A 28 7.06 11.65 -3.66
N PHE A 29 5.95 11.62 -4.39
CA PHE A 29 5.89 11.82 -5.85
C PHE A 29 4.80 12.84 -6.16
N GLY A 30 5.16 13.97 -6.78
CA GLY A 30 4.19 15.01 -7.12
C GLY A 30 3.41 15.57 -5.92
N GLY A 31 4.03 15.61 -4.73
CA GLY A 31 3.38 16.04 -3.48
C GLY A 31 2.55 14.94 -2.78
N ILE A 32 2.44 13.75 -3.37
CA ILE A 32 1.70 12.63 -2.82
C ILE A 32 2.66 11.64 -2.16
N ASN A 33 2.36 11.24 -0.93
CA ASN A 33 3.18 10.32 -0.17
C ASN A 33 2.76 8.86 -0.39
N TYR A 34 3.74 8.04 -0.75
CA TYR A 34 3.60 6.60 -0.92
C TYR A 34 4.54 5.89 0.04
N TYR A 35 4.09 4.76 0.59
CA TYR A 35 4.93 3.87 1.36
C TYR A 35 5.57 2.84 0.43
N TYR A 36 6.89 2.71 0.50
CA TYR A 36 7.67 1.83 -0.36
C TYR A 36 8.25 0.67 0.44
N CYS A 37 8.06 -0.54 -0.06
CA CYS A 37 8.71 -1.73 0.47
C CYS A 37 8.98 -2.73 -0.67
N SER A 38 10.21 -3.24 -0.73
CA SER A 38 10.62 -4.33 -1.62
C SER A 38 10.15 -4.16 -3.08
N GLY A 39 10.31 -2.96 -3.66
CA GLY A 39 9.92 -2.69 -5.04
C GLY A 39 8.45 -2.33 -5.26
N THR A 40 7.62 -2.33 -4.22
CA THR A 40 6.18 -2.04 -4.31
C THR A 40 5.84 -0.74 -3.59
N TYR A 41 5.02 0.10 -4.23
CA TYR A 41 4.48 1.31 -3.63
C TYR A 41 3.06 1.07 -3.11
N TYR A 42 2.73 1.70 -1.98
CA TYR A 42 1.44 1.63 -1.33
C TYR A 42 0.94 3.04 -1.01
N TYR A 43 -0.32 3.29 -1.30
CA TYR A 43 -1.03 4.52 -0.94
C TYR A 43 -1.93 4.26 0.26
N VAL A 44 -2.00 5.18 1.22
CA VAL A 44 -2.83 5.02 2.42
C VAL A 44 -4.19 5.72 2.26
N TYR A 45 -5.26 4.98 2.50
CA TYR A 45 -6.61 5.50 2.68
C TYR A 45 -7.01 5.44 4.14
N TYR A 46 -7.70 6.45 4.64
CA TYR A 46 -8.37 6.37 5.94
C TYR A 46 -9.85 6.08 5.71
N ILE A 47 -10.26 4.85 6.04
CA ILE A 47 -11.65 4.36 5.89
C ILE A 47 -12.15 4.03 7.28
N ASN A 48 -13.27 4.63 7.70
CA ASN A 48 -13.83 4.46 9.04
C ASN A 48 -12.79 4.69 10.17
N GLY A 49 -11.87 5.63 9.98
CA GLY A 49 -10.80 5.95 10.94
C GLY A 49 -9.60 4.99 10.93
N GLN A 50 -9.61 3.96 10.08
CA GLN A 50 -8.52 2.99 9.98
C GLN A 50 -7.66 3.21 8.72
N PRO A 51 -6.32 3.10 8.81
CA PRO A 51 -5.46 3.14 7.65
C PRO A 51 -5.58 1.84 6.84
N VAL A 52 -5.81 1.99 5.55
CA VAL A 52 -5.91 0.93 4.56
C VAL A 52 -4.90 1.22 3.46
N TYR A 53 -3.90 0.38 3.35
CA TYR A 53 -2.80 0.53 2.40
C TYR A 53 -3.10 -0.24 1.13
N THR A 54 -3.24 0.49 0.03
CA THR A 54 -3.53 -0.05 -1.29
C THR A 54 -2.28 -0.03 -2.15
N ARG A 55 -1.97 -1.14 -2.80
CA ARG A 55 -0.87 -1.20 -3.77
C ARG A 55 -1.10 -0.21 -4.91
N ALA A 56 -0.14 0.67 -5.13
CA ALA A 56 -0.12 1.59 -6.26
C ALA A 56 0.44 0.90 -7.52
N THR A 57 -0.14 1.19 -8.67
CA THR A 57 0.45 0.89 -9.98
C THR A 57 1.54 1.90 -10.31
N ILE A 58 2.58 1.48 -11.01
CA ILE A 58 3.65 2.37 -11.46
C ILE A 58 3.45 2.62 -12.96
N VAL A 59 3.35 3.89 -13.36
CA VAL A 59 3.24 4.32 -14.76
C VAL A 59 4.43 5.24 -15.05
N ASN A 60 5.26 4.91 -16.03
CA ASN A 60 6.46 5.67 -16.39
C ASN A 60 7.41 5.96 -15.20
N GLY A 61 7.56 4.99 -14.29
CA GLY A 61 8.39 5.14 -13.09
C GLY A 61 7.75 5.91 -11.93
N VAL A 62 6.53 6.41 -12.10
CA VAL A 62 5.78 7.16 -11.08
C VAL A 62 4.65 6.30 -10.52
N PRO A 63 4.57 6.11 -9.18
CA PRO A 63 3.41 5.46 -8.57
C PRO A 63 2.16 6.35 -8.74
N THR A 64 1.07 5.74 -9.16
CA THR A 64 -0.23 6.41 -9.33
C THR A 64 -1.14 6.10 -8.14
N VAL A 65 -1.97 7.05 -7.75
CA VAL A 65 -2.99 6.84 -6.71
C VAL A 65 -3.94 5.74 -7.18
N PRO A 66 -4.01 4.59 -6.49
CA PRO A 66 -4.93 3.52 -6.86
C PRO A 66 -6.39 3.95 -6.60
N PRO A 67 -7.40 3.20 -7.06
CA PRO A 67 -8.77 3.44 -6.64
C PRO A 67 -8.93 3.21 -5.13
N ARG A 68 -9.85 3.98 -4.51
CA ARG A 68 -10.16 3.83 -3.09
C ARG A 68 -10.87 2.48 -2.86
N PRO A 69 -10.47 1.71 -1.83
CA PRO A 69 -11.22 0.56 -1.35
C PRO A 69 -12.66 0.91 -1.01
N MET A 70 -13.59 0.07 -1.44
CA MET A 70 -14.99 0.08 -0.99
C MET A 70 -15.18 -0.87 0.19
#